data_AF-A0A2V7N5Y7-F1
#
_entry.id   AF-A0A2V7N5Y7-F1
#
_cell.length_a   1.000
_cell.length_b   1.000
_cell.length_c   1.000
_cell.angle_alpha   90.00
_cell.angle_beta   90.00
_cell.angle_gamma   90.00
#
_symmetry.space_group_name_H-M   'P 1'
#
loop_
_entity.id
_entity.type
_entity.pdbx_description
1 polymer ?
#
loop_
_entity_poly.entity_id
_entity_poly.type
_entity_poly.pdbx_seq_one_letter_code
_entity_poly.pdbx_strand_id
1 'polypeptide(L)'
;MRLDDFQQLVERLLKQVPPTYLDGVVAVEVSPKAVPHPVRGDVYTLGECIPLEWSGNGADLQSRVVLYHGSFAALARRGDYEWREEAWETLAHELRHHLEWRANSGALEAYDWAAEQNFARQEGQPFDPVFYRSGEKIADGVYKVEDDVFIENWTAERGNPKGLPGGRREGLETVWHGKRYRASLPRDVHPPAFLTLEGLDEPPPGEAVVVVSRKSSLGDLWRRRAPAAAVVTVEPVGG
;
A
#
# COMPACT_ATOMS: atom_id res chain seq x y z
N MET A 1 -17.54 -9.43 -17.98
CA MET A 1 -18.52 -8.33 -17.99
C MET A 1 -17.85 -7.06 -18.51
N ARG A 2 -18.49 -6.26 -19.37
CA ARG A 2 -17.90 -4.97 -19.81
C ARG A 2 -17.95 -3.95 -18.67
N LEU A 3 -17.13 -2.90 -18.75
CA LEU A 3 -17.05 -1.84 -17.73
C LEU A 3 -18.42 -1.21 -17.45
N ASP A 4 -19.14 -0.79 -18.49
CA ASP A 4 -20.46 -0.14 -18.37
C ASP A 4 -21.50 -1.09 -17.73
N ASP A 5 -21.45 -2.38 -18.05
CA ASP A 5 -22.34 -3.39 -17.46
C ASP A 5 -22.05 -3.57 -15.97
N PHE A 6 -20.77 -3.51 -15.60
CA PHE A 6 -20.31 -3.61 -14.21
C PHE A 6 -20.68 -2.37 -13.40
N GLN A 7 -20.56 -1.17 -13.97
CA GLN A 7 -21.07 0.06 -13.38
C GLN A 7 -22.57 -0.05 -13.06
N GLN A 8 -23.38 -0.47 -14.04
CA GLN A 8 -24.80 -0.67 -13.82
C GLN A 8 -25.10 -1.77 -12.79
N LEU A 9 -24.26 -2.81 -12.70
CA LEU A 9 -24.37 -3.82 -11.64
C LEU A 9 -24.14 -3.21 -10.26
N VAL A 10 -23.07 -2.43 -10.08
CA VAL A 10 -22.75 -1.76 -8.82
C VAL A 10 -23.87 -0.80 -8.41
N GLU A 11 -24.40 -0.01 -9.35
CA GLU A 11 -25.57 0.86 -9.10
C GLU A 11 -26.81 0.09 -8.61
N ARG A 12 -27.06 -1.11 -9.17
CA ARG A 12 -28.16 -1.98 -8.72
C ARG A 12 -27.90 -2.60 -7.35
N LEU A 13 -26.64 -2.88 -7.01
CA LEU A 13 -26.25 -3.37 -5.69
C LEU A 13 -26.39 -2.28 -4.63
N LEU A 14 -25.99 -1.04 -4.94
CA LEU A 14 -26.14 0.11 -4.04
C LEU A 14 -27.59 0.38 -3.65
N LYS A 15 -28.54 0.18 -4.57
CA LYS A 15 -29.99 0.27 -4.26
C LYS A 15 -30.49 -0.75 -3.23
N GLN A 16 -29.72 -1.80 -2.98
CA GLN A 16 -30.01 -2.84 -1.98
C GLN A 16 -29.35 -2.55 -0.63
N VAL A 17 -28.40 -1.61 -0.57
CA VAL A 17 -27.73 -1.20 0.66
C VAL A 17 -28.65 -0.26 1.44
N PRO A 18 -28.95 -0.56 2.72
CA PRO A 18 -29.65 0.37 3.59
C PRO A 18 -28.96 1.75 3.65
N PRO A 19 -29.67 2.87 3.50
CA PRO A 19 -29.06 4.20 3.42
C PRO A 19 -28.13 4.55 4.59
N THR A 20 -28.45 4.08 5.80
CA THR A 20 -27.62 4.29 7.01
C THR A 20 -26.19 3.75 6.89
N TYR A 21 -25.95 2.74 6.06
CA TYR A 21 -24.60 2.22 5.82
C TYR A 21 -23.81 3.04 4.81
N LEU A 22 -24.45 3.97 4.10
CA LEU A 22 -23.83 4.90 3.17
C LEU A 22 -23.58 6.28 3.81
N ASP A 23 -24.02 6.50 5.06
CA ASP A 23 -23.80 7.76 5.76
C ASP A 23 -22.29 8.05 5.90
N GLY A 24 -21.83 9.14 5.27
CA GLY A 24 -20.41 9.51 5.19
C GLY A 24 -19.67 8.94 3.98
N VAL A 25 -20.28 8.05 3.19
CA VAL A 25 -19.72 7.62 1.90
C VAL A 25 -20.11 8.64 0.84
N VAL A 26 -19.16 9.46 0.37
CA VAL A 26 -19.43 10.54 -0.58
C VAL A 26 -19.59 10.04 -2.01
N ALA A 27 -18.93 8.92 -2.34
CA ALA A 27 -18.99 8.32 -3.67
C ALA A 27 -18.69 6.82 -3.60
N VAL A 28 -19.34 6.07 -4.50
CA VAL A 28 -18.95 4.70 -4.85
C VAL A 28 -18.64 4.68 -6.33
N GLU A 29 -17.37 4.47 -6.67
CA GLU A 29 -16.85 4.59 -8.03
C GLU A 29 -16.42 3.23 -8.58
N VAL A 30 -16.47 3.09 -9.90
CA VAL A 30 -15.90 1.94 -10.60
C VAL A 30 -14.71 2.40 -11.43
N SER A 31 -13.55 1.84 -11.15
CA SER A 31 -12.31 2.12 -11.86
C SER A 31 -11.98 1.01 -12.86
N PRO A 32 -11.55 1.32 -14.10
CA PRO A 32 -11.12 0.31 -15.07
C PRO A 32 -9.75 -0.32 -14.72
N LYS A 33 -9.04 0.22 -13.71
CA LYS A 33 -7.70 -0.26 -13.33
C LYS A 33 -7.76 -1.68 -12.78
N ALA A 34 -6.70 -2.44 -13.01
CA ALA A 34 -6.40 -3.64 -12.26
C ALA A 34 -5.33 -3.30 -11.22
N VAL A 35 -5.53 -3.75 -10.00
CA VAL A 35 -4.64 -3.47 -8.87
C VAL A 35 -4.17 -4.81 -8.33
N PRO A 36 -3.02 -5.34 -8.79
CA PRO A 36 -2.49 -6.59 -8.27
C PRO A 36 -2.02 -6.40 -6.82
N HIS A 37 -1.98 -7.48 -6.05
CA HIS A 37 -1.54 -7.44 -4.66
C HIS A 37 -0.02 -7.21 -4.62
N PRO A 38 0.50 -6.30 -3.77
CA PRO A 38 1.91 -5.89 -3.76
C PRO A 38 2.92 -7.04 -3.68
N VAL A 39 2.57 -8.13 -3.00
CA VAL A 39 3.44 -9.32 -2.86
C VAL A 39 3.10 -10.42 -3.87
N ARG A 40 1.87 -10.49 -4.34
CA ARG A 40 1.30 -11.64 -5.05
C ARG A 40 0.65 -11.17 -6.35
N GLY A 41 1.35 -11.31 -7.47
CA GLY A 41 0.81 -10.88 -8.77
C GLY A 41 -0.40 -11.68 -9.23
N ASP A 42 -0.71 -12.78 -8.55
CA ASP A 42 -1.90 -13.58 -8.80
C ASP A 42 -3.12 -13.17 -7.97
N VAL A 43 -2.97 -12.26 -7.01
CA VAL A 43 -4.06 -11.75 -6.19
C VAL A 43 -4.32 -10.31 -6.61
N TYR A 44 -5.57 -9.86 -6.52
CA TYR A 44 -5.94 -8.49 -6.90
C TYR A 44 -6.77 -7.84 -5.79
N THR A 45 -6.54 -6.55 -5.56
CA THR A 45 -7.42 -5.70 -4.76
C THR A 45 -8.67 -5.40 -5.59
N LEU A 46 -9.83 -5.86 -5.12
CA LEU A 46 -11.11 -5.72 -5.83
C LEU A 46 -11.83 -4.43 -5.48
N GLY A 47 -11.72 -4.00 -4.22
CA GLY A 47 -12.28 -2.75 -3.75
C GLY A 47 -11.36 -2.07 -2.75
N GLU A 48 -11.67 -0.81 -2.47
CA GLU A 48 -10.97 -0.01 -1.48
C GLU A 48 -11.90 1.07 -0.93
N CYS A 49 -11.98 1.18 0.39
CA CYS A 49 -12.53 2.32 1.09
C CYS A 49 -11.41 3.32 1.37
N ILE A 50 -11.51 4.54 0.86
CA ILE A 50 -10.49 5.60 0.99
C ILE A 50 -11.06 6.69 1.90
N PRO A 51 -10.45 6.98 3.06
CA PRO A 51 -10.89 8.07 3.92
C PRO A 51 -10.49 9.41 3.28
N LEU A 52 -11.33 10.43 3.41
CA LEU A 52 -11.13 11.75 2.81
C LEU A 52 -10.90 12.82 3.89
N GLU A 53 -11.97 13.44 4.39
CA GLU A 53 -11.91 14.49 5.40
C GLU A 53 -12.62 14.06 6.69
N TRP A 54 -12.08 14.49 7.84
CA TRP A 54 -12.69 14.31 9.16
C TRP A 54 -12.13 15.29 10.21
N SER A 55 -12.83 15.48 11.32
CA SER A 55 -12.53 16.48 12.38
C SER A 55 -11.69 15.99 13.57
N GLY A 56 -11.34 14.72 13.65
CA GLY A 56 -10.61 14.11 14.78
C GLY A 56 -11.42 13.10 15.59
N ASN A 57 -12.76 13.17 15.52
CA ASN A 57 -13.66 12.35 16.35
C ASN A 57 -14.46 11.29 15.58
N GLY A 58 -14.49 11.36 14.26
CA GLY A 58 -15.15 10.40 13.37
C GLY A 58 -16.62 10.52 13.12
N ALA A 59 -17.26 11.49 13.77
CA ALA A 59 -18.66 11.80 13.48
C ALA A 59 -18.85 12.31 12.05
N ASP A 60 -17.85 13.00 11.49
CA ASP A 60 -17.86 13.62 10.17
C ASP A 60 -16.97 12.91 9.13
N LEU A 61 -16.52 11.68 9.41
CA LEU A 61 -15.71 10.92 8.45
C LEU A 61 -16.40 10.83 7.09
N GLN A 62 -15.71 11.33 6.08
CA GLN A 62 -16.03 11.09 4.69
C GLN A 62 -15.13 10.02 4.10
N SER A 63 -15.69 9.14 3.30
CA SER A 63 -14.92 8.15 2.54
C SER A 63 -15.46 8.02 1.12
N ARG A 64 -14.59 7.54 0.25
CA ARG A 64 -14.96 7.09 -1.09
C ARG A 64 -14.66 5.61 -1.21
N VAL A 65 -15.62 4.85 -1.73
CA VAL A 65 -15.43 3.43 -2.06
C VAL A 65 -15.12 3.31 -3.55
N VAL A 66 -14.10 2.55 -3.91
CA VAL A 66 -13.72 2.28 -5.31
C VAL A 66 -13.79 0.78 -5.54
N LEU A 67 -14.43 0.33 -6.63
CA LEU A 67 -14.36 -1.05 -7.11
C LEU A 67 -13.55 -1.10 -8.41
N TYR A 68 -12.52 -1.94 -8.44
CA TYR A 68 -11.56 -2.03 -9.54
C TYR A 68 -12.01 -3.07 -10.58
N HIS A 69 -12.83 -2.67 -11.56
CA HIS A 69 -13.32 -3.54 -12.64
C HIS A 69 -12.20 -4.33 -13.34
N GLY A 70 -11.01 -3.72 -13.53
CA GLY A 70 -9.87 -4.42 -14.11
C GLY A 70 -9.39 -5.60 -13.26
N SER A 71 -9.44 -5.48 -11.94
CA SER A 71 -9.14 -6.56 -10.98
C SER A 71 -10.17 -7.69 -11.06
N PHE A 72 -11.48 -7.35 -11.07
CA PHE A 72 -12.56 -8.32 -11.28
C PHE A 72 -12.39 -9.06 -12.60
N ALA A 73 -12.09 -8.34 -13.69
CA ALA A 73 -11.85 -8.91 -15.00
C ALA A 73 -10.61 -9.81 -15.04
N ALA A 74 -9.57 -9.50 -14.26
CA ALA A 74 -8.38 -10.34 -14.15
C ALA A 74 -8.65 -11.67 -13.46
N LEU A 75 -9.47 -11.66 -12.40
CA LEU A 75 -9.93 -12.89 -11.74
C LEU A 75 -10.87 -13.69 -12.63
N ALA A 76 -11.83 -13.04 -13.29
CA ALA A 76 -12.80 -13.69 -14.17
C ALA A 76 -12.17 -14.40 -15.37
N ARG A 77 -10.96 -14.01 -15.79
CA ARG A 77 -10.21 -14.71 -16.86
C ARG A 77 -9.67 -16.08 -16.44
N ARG A 78 -9.73 -16.43 -15.15
CA ARG A 78 -9.13 -17.65 -14.59
C ARG A 78 -10.09 -18.83 -14.48
N GLY A 79 -11.38 -18.62 -14.67
CA GLY A 79 -12.39 -19.67 -14.55
C GLY A 79 -13.79 -19.10 -14.37
N ASP A 80 -14.68 -19.93 -13.83
CA ASP A 80 -16.04 -19.54 -13.49
C ASP A 80 -16.01 -18.39 -12.46
N TYR A 81 -16.81 -17.34 -12.71
CA TYR A 81 -16.77 -16.11 -11.92
C TYR A 81 -18.17 -15.51 -11.75
N GLU A 82 -18.65 -15.52 -10.53
CA GLU A 82 -19.97 -15.00 -10.14
C GLU A 82 -19.91 -13.49 -9.91
N TRP A 83 -19.88 -12.72 -11.01
CA TRP A 83 -19.72 -11.26 -11.00
C TRP A 83 -20.60 -10.52 -10.00
N ARG A 84 -21.85 -10.95 -9.82
CA ARG A 84 -22.80 -10.31 -8.90
C ARG A 84 -22.42 -10.57 -7.44
N GLU A 85 -22.07 -11.80 -7.11
CA GLU A 85 -21.72 -12.22 -5.75
C GLU A 85 -20.41 -11.57 -5.32
N GLU A 86 -19.38 -11.66 -6.16
CA GLU A 86 -18.08 -11.04 -5.93
C GLU A 86 -18.16 -9.52 -5.76
N ALA A 87 -18.99 -8.84 -6.58
CA ALA A 87 -19.19 -7.40 -6.46
C ALA A 87 -19.94 -7.03 -5.18
N TRP A 88 -20.89 -7.86 -4.75
CA TRP A 88 -21.62 -7.66 -3.50
C TRP A 88 -20.72 -7.85 -2.28
N GLU A 89 -19.97 -8.94 -2.23
CA GLU A 89 -19.00 -9.22 -1.15
C GLU A 89 -17.97 -8.11 -1.04
N THR A 90 -17.41 -7.67 -2.18
CA THR A 90 -16.44 -6.56 -2.21
C THR A 90 -17.08 -5.27 -1.70
N LEU A 91 -18.24 -4.87 -2.23
CA LEU A 91 -18.93 -3.65 -1.79
C LEU A 91 -19.26 -3.69 -0.30
N ALA A 92 -19.79 -4.81 0.20
CA ALA A 92 -20.13 -4.98 1.61
C ALA A 92 -18.88 -4.93 2.51
N HIS A 93 -17.76 -5.48 2.04
CA HIS A 93 -16.48 -5.42 2.72
C HIS A 93 -15.98 -3.98 2.88
N GLU A 94 -15.97 -3.19 1.79
CA GLU A 94 -15.53 -1.79 1.84
C GLU A 94 -16.45 -0.91 2.69
N LEU A 95 -17.77 -1.14 2.62
CA LEU A 95 -18.72 -0.44 3.50
C LEU A 95 -18.53 -0.81 4.98
N ARG A 96 -18.12 -2.05 5.28
CA ARG A 96 -17.76 -2.42 6.65
C ARG A 96 -16.52 -1.65 7.12
N HIS A 97 -15.48 -1.53 6.29
CA HIS A 97 -14.30 -0.71 6.62
C HIS A 97 -14.67 0.73 6.95
N HIS A 98 -15.55 1.35 6.15
CA HIS A 98 -16.07 2.68 6.42
C HIS A 98 -16.75 2.80 7.78
N LEU A 99 -17.51 1.78 8.20
CA LEU A 99 -18.14 1.76 9.52
C LEU A 99 -17.13 1.54 10.65
N GLU A 100 -16.11 0.70 10.42
CA GLU A 100 -15.06 0.38 11.39
C GLU A 100 -14.17 1.60 11.69
N TRP A 101 -13.55 2.18 10.67
CA TRP A 101 -13.83 3.55 10.28
C TRP A 101 -14.43 4.49 11.36
N ARG A 102 -15.65 4.89 11.08
CA ARG A 102 -16.44 5.80 11.90
C ARG A 102 -16.54 5.41 13.38
N ALA A 103 -16.43 4.12 13.70
CA ALA A 103 -16.52 3.62 15.06
C ALA A 103 -15.21 3.73 15.86
N ASN A 104 -14.05 3.89 15.22
CA ASN A 104 -12.75 3.75 15.86
C ASN A 104 -11.86 4.99 15.74
N SER A 105 -12.15 6.02 16.54
CA SER A 105 -11.41 7.30 16.52
C SER A 105 -9.92 7.18 16.69
N GLY A 106 -9.44 6.23 17.50
CA GLY A 106 -8.00 6.01 17.68
C GLY A 106 -7.28 5.45 16.44
N ALA A 107 -7.95 4.64 15.62
CA ALA A 107 -7.34 4.16 14.37
C ALA A 107 -7.22 5.26 13.32
N LEU A 108 -8.15 6.22 13.32
CA LEU A 108 -8.10 7.35 12.41
C LEU A 108 -7.11 8.41 12.84
N GLU A 109 -7.02 8.72 14.14
CA GLU A 109 -5.93 9.55 14.66
C GLU A 109 -4.55 8.95 14.31
N ALA A 110 -4.41 7.63 14.38
CA ALA A 110 -3.17 6.94 14.01
C ALA A 110 -2.90 7.00 12.49
N TYR A 111 -3.93 6.87 11.66
CA TYR A 111 -3.83 6.97 10.21
C TYR A 111 -3.52 8.40 9.75
N ASP A 112 -4.20 9.40 10.30
CA ASP A 112 -3.96 10.83 10.05
C ASP A 112 -2.52 11.20 10.42
N TRP A 113 -2.08 10.76 11.61
CA TRP A 113 -0.69 10.94 12.01
C TRP A 113 0.27 10.28 11.01
N ALA A 114 -0.03 9.07 10.52
CA ALA A 114 0.79 8.41 9.50
C ALA A 114 0.83 9.22 8.19
N ALA A 115 -0.31 9.76 7.74
CA ALA A 115 -0.40 10.60 6.55
C ALA A 115 0.42 11.89 6.72
N GLU A 116 0.27 12.61 7.84
CA GLU A 116 1.07 13.80 8.15
C GLU A 116 2.58 13.51 8.17
N GLN A 117 3.00 12.40 8.77
CA GLN A 117 4.40 11.98 8.76
C GLN A 117 4.88 11.63 7.34
N ASN A 118 4.02 11.07 6.49
CA ASN A 118 4.35 10.79 5.11
C ASN A 118 4.53 12.06 4.28
N PHE A 119 3.65 13.06 4.46
CA PHE A 119 3.82 14.39 3.85
C PHE A 119 5.14 15.02 4.29
N ALA A 120 5.45 14.98 5.59
CA ALA A 120 6.73 15.47 6.11
C ALA A 120 7.93 14.76 5.46
N ARG A 121 7.86 13.43 5.26
CA ARG A 121 8.89 12.66 4.54
C ARG A 121 9.08 13.16 3.12
N GLN A 122 7.99 13.35 2.37
CA GLN A 122 8.03 13.80 0.98
C GLN A 122 8.60 15.23 0.84
N GLU A 123 8.30 16.11 1.81
CA GLU A 123 8.86 17.47 1.87
C GLU A 123 10.31 17.54 2.41
N GLY A 124 10.89 16.41 2.81
CA GLY A 124 12.22 16.35 3.42
C GLY A 124 12.27 16.96 4.84
N GLN A 125 11.11 17.11 5.48
CA GLN A 125 10.99 17.53 6.88
C GLN A 125 11.31 16.38 7.84
N PRO A 126 11.57 16.65 9.13
CA PRO A 126 11.70 15.60 10.13
C PRO A 126 10.40 14.80 10.29
N PHE A 127 10.50 13.47 10.34
CA PHE A 127 9.37 12.56 10.54
C PHE A 127 9.75 11.37 11.44
N ASP A 128 8.75 10.66 11.98
CA ASP A 128 8.95 9.45 12.78
C ASP A 128 9.26 8.24 11.87
N PRO A 129 10.41 7.54 12.01
CA PRO A 129 10.80 6.46 11.11
C PRO A 129 9.91 5.21 11.14
N VAL A 130 8.93 5.10 12.04
CA VAL A 130 7.99 3.97 12.08
C VAL A 130 6.55 4.37 11.73
N PHE A 131 6.32 5.59 11.24
CA PHE A 131 4.98 6.13 11.00
C PHE A 131 4.08 5.24 10.15
N TYR A 132 4.64 4.66 9.10
CA TYR A 132 3.92 3.89 8.08
C TYR A 132 3.23 2.63 8.66
N ARG A 133 3.66 2.15 9.83
CA ARG A 133 3.02 1.03 10.55
C ARG A 133 1.66 1.38 11.14
N SER A 134 1.37 2.68 11.29
CA SER A 134 0.05 3.19 11.68
C SER A 134 -0.88 3.36 10.48
N GLY A 135 -0.41 3.08 9.26
CA GLY A 135 -1.24 2.93 8.08
C GLY A 135 -1.97 1.58 8.00
N GLU A 136 -2.59 1.32 6.86
CA GLU A 136 -3.28 0.06 6.59
C GLU A 136 -2.26 -1.07 6.33
N LYS A 137 -2.36 -2.19 7.07
CA LYS A 137 -1.54 -3.37 6.81
C LYS A 137 -2.17 -4.22 5.70
N ILE A 138 -1.68 -4.06 4.46
CA ILE A 138 -2.20 -4.78 3.29
C ILE A 138 -1.56 -6.17 3.08
N ALA A 139 -0.35 -6.39 3.61
CA ALA A 139 0.29 -7.71 3.65
C ALA A 139 1.28 -7.81 4.81
N ASP A 140 1.83 -8.99 5.07
CA ASP A 140 2.87 -9.09 6.09
C ASP A 140 4.12 -8.29 5.67
N GLY A 141 4.53 -7.38 6.55
CA GLY A 141 5.59 -6.40 6.28
C GLY A 141 5.30 -5.45 5.11
N VAL A 142 4.03 -5.27 4.70
CA VAL A 142 3.62 -4.30 3.68
C VAL A 142 2.48 -3.45 4.20
N TYR A 143 2.68 -2.14 4.22
CA TYR A 143 1.76 -1.15 4.76
C TYR A 143 1.42 -0.11 3.70
N LYS A 144 0.24 0.50 3.80
CA LYS A 144 -0.24 1.54 2.92
C LYS A 144 -0.61 2.78 3.75
N VAL A 145 -0.14 3.93 3.31
CA VAL A 145 -0.56 5.24 3.85
C VAL A 145 -0.94 6.08 2.66
N GLU A 146 -2.23 6.45 2.57
CA GLU A 146 -2.80 7.04 1.36
C GLU A 146 -2.48 6.18 0.13
N ASP A 147 -1.89 6.75 -0.92
CA ASP A 147 -1.54 6.01 -2.13
C ASP A 147 -0.12 5.38 -2.09
N ASP A 148 0.66 5.64 -1.04
CA ASP A 148 2.03 5.16 -0.87
C ASP A 148 2.07 3.78 -0.20
N VAL A 149 2.93 2.90 -0.71
CA VAL A 149 3.12 1.53 -0.22
C VAL A 149 4.52 1.35 0.37
N PHE A 150 4.58 0.97 1.65
CA PHE A 150 5.80 0.77 2.43
C PHE A 150 6.09 -0.72 2.62
N ILE A 151 7.31 -1.15 2.31
CA ILE A 151 7.73 -2.56 2.34
C ILE A 151 8.87 -2.73 3.35
N GLU A 152 8.62 -3.47 4.42
CA GLU A 152 9.60 -3.82 5.47
C GLU A 152 10.32 -5.14 5.22
N ASN A 153 9.65 -6.09 4.56
CA ASN A 153 10.09 -7.49 4.45
C ASN A 153 11.27 -7.64 3.47
N TRP A 154 12.44 -7.21 3.94
CA TRP A 154 13.74 -7.35 3.30
C TRP A 154 14.49 -8.54 3.88
N THR A 155 15.01 -9.41 3.00
CA THR A 155 16.12 -10.30 3.34
C THR A 155 17.37 -9.82 2.61
N ALA A 156 18.35 -9.32 3.35
CA ALA A 156 19.71 -9.34 2.87
C ALA A 156 20.10 -10.81 2.77
N GLU A 157 20.18 -11.38 1.57
CA GLU A 157 20.88 -12.66 1.45
C GLU A 157 22.29 -12.43 2.00
N ARG A 158 22.60 -13.08 3.12
CA ARG A 158 23.97 -13.26 3.60
C ARG A 158 24.69 -14.21 2.64
N GLY A 159 25.01 -13.72 1.45
CA GLY A 159 25.96 -14.36 0.55
C GLY A 159 27.35 -13.80 0.82
N ASN A 160 28.28 -14.64 1.25
CA ASN A 160 29.71 -14.38 1.04
C ASN A 160 30.08 -15.06 -0.28
N PRO A 161 30.10 -14.39 -1.44
CA PRO A 161 30.71 -15.00 -2.61
C PRO A 161 32.20 -15.09 -2.29
N LYS A 162 32.68 -16.31 -2.02
CA LYS A 162 34.12 -16.58 -1.98
C LYS A 162 34.70 -16.07 -3.31
N GLY A 163 35.50 -14.99 -3.27
CA GLY A 163 36.35 -14.64 -4.40
C GLY A 163 36.56 -13.17 -4.77
N LEU A 164 36.21 -12.16 -3.97
CA LEU A 164 36.53 -10.76 -4.31
C LEU A 164 37.24 -10.01 -3.16
N PRO A 165 38.42 -9.43 -3.39
CA PRO A 165 39.07 -8.53 -2.45
C PRO A 165 38.52 -7.10 -2.60
N GLY A 166 37.94 -6.55 -1.54
CA GLY A 166 37.61 -5.13 -1.41
C GLY A 166 36.15 -4.76 -1.68
N GLY A 167 35.37 -4.61 -0.60
CA GLY A 167 34.19 -3.73 -0.55
C GLY A 167 32.92 -4.27 -1.20
N ARG A 168 32.15 -5.06 -0.44
CA ARG A 168 30.77 -5.46 -0.70
C ARG A 168 29.94 -4.30 -1.29
N ARG A 169 29.37 -4.50 -2.48
CA ARG A 169 28.15 -3.80 -2.91
C ARG A 169 27.02 -4.83 -2.86
N GLU A 170 26.31 -4.84 -1.74
CA GLU A 170 25.09 -5.64 -1.58
C GLU A 170 23.98 -4.95 -2.40
N GLY A 171 23.42 -5.63 -3.39
CA GLY A 171 22.20 -5.18 -4.07
C GLY A 171 21.00 -5.37 -3.15
N LEU A 172 20.05 -4.44 -3.19
CA LEU A 172 18.75 -4.57 -2.54
C LEU A 172 17.87 -5.50 -3.39
N GLU A 173 17.28 -6.54 -2.82
CA GLU A 173 16.24 -7.33 -3.49
C GLU A 173 14.89 -7.18 -2.78
N THR A 174 13.83 -7.07 -3.57
CA THR A 174 12.44 -6.97 -3.08
C THR A 174 11.49 -7.74 -4.00
N VAL A 175 10.29 -8.01 -3.52
CA VAL A 175 9.21 -8.63 -4.30
C VAL A 175 8.13 -7.58 -4.56
N TRP A 176 7.74 -7.42 -5.82
CA TRP A 176 6.60 -6.60 -6.23
C TRP A 176 5.75 -7.39 -7.23
N HIS A 177 4.46 -7.55 -6.92
CA HIS A 177 3.49 -8.36 -7.68
C HIS A 177 4.04 -9.77 -8.01
N GLY A 178 4.71 -10.42 -7.05
CA GLY A 178 5.30 -11.75 -7.22
C GLY A 178 6.57 -11.79 -8.08
N LYS A 179 6.99 -10.67 -8.69
CA LYS A 179 8.26 -10.55 -9.40
C LYS A 179 9.35 -10.08 -8.45
N ARG A 180 10.57 -10.59 -8.62
CA ARG A 180 11.74 -10.13 -7.85
C ARG A 180 12.39 -8.97 -8.57
N TYR A 181 12.75 -7.95 -7.81
CA TYR A 181 13.44 -6.76 -8.29
C TYR A 181 14.75 -6.59 -7.52
N ARG A 182 15.77 -6.07 -8.22
CA ARG A 182 17.06 -5.73 -7.62
C ARG A 182 17.38 -4.26 -7.86
N ALA A 183 17.94 -3.62 -6.84
CA ALA A 183 18.41 -2.25 -6.86
C ALA A 183 19.87 -2.18 -6.37
N SER A 184 20.63 -1.21 -6.85
CA SER A 184 21.94 -0.89 -6.26
C SER A 184 21.76 0.14 -5.14
N LEU A 185 22.16 -0.18 -3.91
CA LEU A 185 22.13 0.79 -2.81
C LEU A 185 23.08 1.96 -3.10
N PRO A 186 22.61 3.22 -2.96
CA PRO A 186 23.49 4.38 -3.02
C PRO A 186 24.54 4.28 -1.90
N ARG A 187 25.79 4.67 -2.19
CA ARG A 187 26.93 4.51 -1.26
C ARG A 187 26.76 5.26 0.06
N ASP A 188 25.97 6.32 0.06
CA ASP A 188 25.82 7.25 1.19
C ASP A 188 24.53 7.02 2.00
N VAL A 189 23.76 5.98 1.68
CA VAL A 189 22.53 5.63 2.43
C VAL A 189 22.90 4.76 3.63
N HIS A 190 22.41 5.17 4.80
CA HIS A 190 22.56 4.42 6.05
C HIS A 190 21.20 4.14 6.69
N PRO A 191 20.95 2.94 7.24
CA PRO A 191 19.71 2.65 7.96
C PRO A 191 19.53 3.53 9.23
N PRO A 192 18.31 3.95 9.59
CA PRO A 192 17.06 3.71 8.86
C PRO A 192 16.98 4.52 7.57
N ALA A 193 16.53 3.90 6.48
CA ALA A 193 16.40 4.58 5.18
C ALA A 193 15.08 4.23 4.49
N PHE A 194 14.54 5.21 3.76
CA PHE A 194 13.34 5.11 2.93
C PHE A 194 13.78 5.22 1.47
N LEU A 195 13.62 4.13 0.72
CA LEU A 195 14.08 4.02 -0.65
C LEU A 195 12.89 3.97 -1.59
N THR A 196 12.59 5.08 -2.27
CA THR A 196 11.54 5.14 -3.29
C THR A 196 12.00 4.38 -4.52
N LEU A 197 11.19 3.41 -4.96
CA LEU A 197 11.52 2.52 -6.07
C LEU A 197 11.01 3.09 -7.39
N GLU A 198 11.93 3.24 -8.36
CA GLU A 198 11.58 3.57 -9.75
C GLU A 198 11.85 2.39 -10.67
N GLY A 199 10.98 2.15 -11.66
CA GLY A 199 11.15 1.04 -12.63
C GLY A 199 10.41 -0.25 -12.27
N LEU A 200 9.45 -0.19 -11.32
CA LEU A 200 8.52 -1.29 -11.09
C LEU A 200 7.56 -1.45 -12.28
N ASP A 201 7.31 -2.69 -12.69
CA ASP A 201 6.15 -2.99 -13.54
C ASP A 201 4.87 -2.77 -12.71
N GLU A 202 3.96 -1.95 -13.21
CA GLU A 202 2.69 -1.59 -12.54
C GLU A 202 2.93 -1.01 -11.12
N PRO A 203 3.50 0.20 -11.00
CA PRO A 203 3.70 0.84 -9.69
C PRO A 203 2.36 1.19 -9.02
N PRO A 204 2.35 1.41 -7.68
CA PRO A 204 1.15 1.90 -7.01
C PRO A 204 0.78 3.32 -7.50
N PRO A 205 -0.43 3.82 -7.18
CA PRO A 205 -0.80 5.20 -7.53
C PRO A 205 0.13 6.26 -6.95
N GLY A 206 0.69 6.02 -5.76
CA GLY A 206 1.72 6.83 -5.12
C GLY A 206 3.11 6.22 -5.23
N GLU A 207 3.91 6.32 -4.16
CA GLU A 207 5.27 5.78 -4.11
C GLU A 207 5.31 4.33 -3.60
N ALA A 208 6.11 3.47 -4.24
CA ALA A 208 6.56 2.22 -3.61
C ALA A 208 7.87 2.49 -2.87
N VAL A 209 7.86 2.34 -1.54
CA VAL A 209 8.99 2.69 -0.68
C VAL A 209 9.47 1.47 0.10
N VAL A 210 10.74 1.11 -0.06
CA VAL A 210 11.38 0.11 0.80
C VAL A 210 11.92 0.78 2.05
N VAL A 211 11.51 0.25 3.21
CA VAL A 211 11.97 0.74 4.51
C VAL A 211 13.11 -0.16 5.01
N VAL A 212 14.32 0.36 4.91
CA VAL A 212 15.53 -0.31 5.42
C VAL A 212 15.66 0.00 6.90
N SER A 213 15.20 -0.92 7.75
CA SER A 213 15.33 -0.78 9.20
C SER A 213 16.76 -1.04 9.68
N ARG A 214 17.14 -0.41 10.79
CA ARG A 214 18.38 -0.71 11.49
C ARG A 214 18.14 -1.87 12.46
N LYS A 215 19.05 -2.85 12.52
CA LYS A 215 19.10 -3.76 13.67
C LYS A 215 19.49 -2.94 14.91
N SER A 216 18.53 -2.67 15.79
CA SER A 216 18.74 -1.87 17.00
C SER A 216 19.94 -2.38 17.78
N SER A 217 20.94 -1.52 17.99
CA SER A 217 22.06 -1.79 18.89
C SER A 217 21.93 -0.90 20.13
N LEU A 218 22.32 -1.40 21.31
CA LEU A 218 22.20 -0.69 22.59
C LEU A 218 22.85 0.71 22.61
N GLY A 219 23.77 1.01 21.67
CA GLY A 219 24.43 2.31 21.52
C GLY A 219 23.66 3.37 20.71
N ASP A 220 22.50 3.04 20.13
CA ASP A 220 21.73 3.94 19.27
C ASP A 220 20.84 4.93 20.00
N LEU A 221 20.69 4.78 21.31
CA LEU A 221 19.91 5.68 22.16
C LEU A 221 20.46 7.12 22.16
N TRP A 222 21.70 7.35 21.71
CA TRP A 222 22.39 8.64 21.80
C TRP A 222 22.55 9.37 20.45
N ARG A 223 22.14 8.78 19.32
CA ARG A 223 22.19 9.43 18.00
C ARG A 223 20.92 9.17 17.21
N ARG A 224 19.93 10.06 17.35
CA ARG A 224 18.81 10.14 16.40
C ARG A 224 19.29 10.85 15.14
N ARG A 225 19.79 10.09 14.18
CA ARG A 225 20.05 10.61 12.84
C ARG A 225 18.73 10.55 12.06
N ALA A 226 18.38 11.63 11.36
CA ALA A 226 17.21 11.62 10.48
C ALA A 226 17.33 10.45 9.48
N PRO A 227 16.25 9.74 9.18
CA PRO A 227 16.28 8.68 8.17
C PRO A 227 16.76 9.24 6.83
N ALA A 228 17.56 8.46 6.11
CA ALA A 228 17.92 8.83 4.75
C ALA A 228 16.72 8.55 3.83
N ALA A 229 16.33 9.52 3.00
CA ALA A 229 15.39 9.32 1.90
C ALA A 229 16.17 9.37 0.57
N ALA A 230 15.97 8.39 -0.30
CA ALA A 230 16.61 8.35 -1.60
C ALA A 230 15.74 7.63 -2.63
N VAL A 231 15.88 8.02 -3.89
CA VAL A 231 15.28 7.32 -5.02
C VAL A 231 16.25 6.27 -5.55
N VAL A 232 15.76 5.08 -5.85
CA VAL A 232 16.57 3.98 -6.38
C VAL A 232 15.87 3.31 -7.55
N THR A 233 16.55 3.23 -8.68
CA THR A 233 16.08 2.47 -9.83
C THR A 233 16.22 0.97 -9.57
N VAL A 234 15.12 0.23 -9.79
CA VAL A 234 15.06 -1.22 -9.71
C VAL A 234 14.97 -1.85 -11.08
N GLU A 235 15.57 -3.03 -11.21
CA GLU A 235 15.46 -3.87 -12.40
C GLU A 235 14.89 -5.24 -12.02
N PRO A 236 14.02 -5.84 -12.85
CA PRO A 236 13.51 -7.17 -12.60
C PRO A 236 14.66 -8.20 -12.64
N VAL A 237 14.73 -9.03 -11.60
CA VAL A 237 15.66 -10.17 -11.54
C VAL A 237 15.00 -11.31 -12.32
N GLY A 238 15.46 -11.50 -13.56
CA GLY A 238 15.04 -12.51 -14.55
C GLY A 238 14.00 -13.56 -14.13
N GLY A 239 12.91 -13.61 -14.88
CA GLY A 239 12.00 -14.76 -15.00
C GLY A 239 12.52 -15.80 -15.97
#